data_AF-A0A969HCD4-F1
#
_entry.id   AF-A0A969HCD4-F1
#
_cell.length_a   1.000
_cell.length_b   1.000
_cell.length_c   1.000
_cell.angle_alpha   90.00
_cell.angle_beta   90.00
_cell.angle_gamma   90.00
#
_symmetry.space_group_name_H-M   'P 1'
#
loop_
_entity.id
_entity.type
_entity.pdbx_description
1 polymer ?
#
loop_
_entity_poly.entity_id
_entity_poly.type
_entity_poly.pdbx_seq_one_letter_code
_entity_poly.pdbx_strand_id
1 'polypeptide(L)'
;MNKANLNLTRHTKEIIVDVTPEEYQADLARGLADDEVLQPGRHKFKRGGFLTRHDLNPEDVTVDPNQVRIVINLDLDVFNYFNQRAVQTQVESYHTQINRALRAVMEHEQKSPPLHDD
;
A
#
# COMPACT_ATOMS: atom_id res chain seq x y z
N MET A 1 -0.64 32.81 -7.39
CA MET A 1 -1.38 31.65 -7.95
C MET A 1 -1.56 30.65 -6.82
N ASN A 2 -2.81 30.31 -6.51
CA ASN A 2 -3.23 29.84 -5.19
C ASN A 2 -2.95 28.35 -4.93
N LYS A 3 -2.66 28.09 -3.65
CA LYS A 3 -2.18 26.86 -3.03
C LYS A 3 -3.19 25.71 -3.14
N ALA A 4 -2.67 24.52 -3.41
CA ALA A 4 -3.39 23.25 -3.32
C ALA A 4 -3.98 23.06 -1.91
N ASN A 5 -5.30 23.09 -1.81
CA ASN A 5 -6.00 22.67 -0.59
C ASN A 5 -6.27 21.18 -0.69
N LEU A 6 -5.38 20.39 -0.08
CA LEU A 6 -5.59 18.98 0.20
C LEU A 6 -6.63 18.87 1.32
N ASN A 7 -7.90 18.94 0.96
CA ASN A 7 -9.00 18.81 1.92
C ASN A 7 -9.22 17.33 2.22
N LEU A 8 -8.93 16.94 3.47
CA LEU A 8 -9.22 15.65 4.09
C LEU A 8 -10.73 15.38 3.98
N THR A 9 -11.17 14.82 2.86
CA THR A 9 -12.59 14.61 2.56
C THR A 9 -13.01 13.24 3.08
N ARG A 10 -13.98 13.23 3.99
CA ARG A 10 -14.72 12.04 4.44
C ARG A 10 -14.92 11.09 3.26
N HIS A 11 -14.35 9.89 3.33
CA HIS A 11 -14.48 8.91 2.26
C HIS A 11 -15.96 8.53 2.11
N THR A 12 -16.61 9.00 1.05
CA THR A 12 -17.92 8.49 0.65
C THR A 12 -17.78 7.00 0.36
N LYS A 13 -18.69 6.20 0.93
CA LYS A 13 -18.72 4.73 0.74
C LYS A 13 -19.00 4.35 -0.71
N GLU A 14 -19.59 5.26 -1.49
CA GLU A 14 -19.99 5.06 -2.87
C GLU A 14 -19.14 5.93 -3.81
N ILE A 15 -18.70 5.33 -4.91
CA ILE A 15 -17.97 5.95 -6.01
C ILE A 15 -18.82 5.73 -7.26
N ILE A 16 -19.10 6.81 -7.99
CA ILE A 16 -19.87 6.76 -9.23
C ILE A 16 -18.94 7.18 -10.36
N VAL A 17 -18.86 6.36 -11.40
CA VAL A 17 -18.08 6.63 -12.61
C VAL A 17 -19.05 6.60 -13.78
N ASP A 18 -19.18 7.71 -14.48
CA ASP A 18 -19.95 7.79 -15.73
C ASP A 18 -18.95 7.66 -16.88
N VAL A 19 -19.10 6.62 -17.69
CA VAL A 19 -18.21 6.33 -18.83
C VAL A 19 -18.94 6.70 -20.11
N THR A 20 -18.39 7.61 -20.90
CA THR A 20 -18.99 7.98 -22.19
C THR A 20 -18.61 6.98 -23.29
N PRO A 21 -19.40 6.89 -24.38
CA PRO A 21 -19.03 6.07 -25.54
C PRO A 21 -17.66 6.43 -26.11
N GLU A 22 -17.27 7.70 -26.07
CA GLU A 22 -15.98 8.18 -26.56
C GLU A 22 -14.81 7.69 -25.69
N GLU A 23 -14.98 7.67 -24.36
CA GLU A 23 -13.97 7.15 -23.44
C GLU A 23 -13.75 5.65 -23.62
N TYR A 24 -14.84 4.89 -23.73
CA TYR A 24 -14.77 3.44 -24.01
C TYR A 24 -14.04 3.15 -25.33
N GLN A 25 -14.35 3.88 -26.41
CA GLN A 25 -13.66 3.70 -27.69
C GLN A 25 -12.19 4.14 -27.62
N ALA A 26 -11.87 5.17 -26.85
CA ALA A 26 -10.49 5.61 -26.64
C ALA A 26 -9.65 4.54 -25.91
N ASP A 27 -10.26 3.83 -24.96
CA ASP A 27 -9.59 2.77 -24.21
C ASP A 27 -9.40 1.50 -25.06
N LEU A 28 -10.38 1.14 -25.90
CA LEU A 28 -10.19 0.09 -26.92
C LEU A 28 -9.08 0.46 -27.92
N ALA A 29 -9.03 1.71 -28.37
CA ALA A 29 -7.99 2.20 -29.29
C ALA A 29 -6.59 2.20 -28.66
N ARG A 30 -6.49 2.23 -27.32
CA ARG A 30 -5.22 2.05 -26.58
C ARG A 30 -4.77 0.60 -26.50
N GLY A 31 -5.58 -0.34 -27.01
CA GLY A 31 -5.26 -1.77 -27.05
C GLY A 31 -5.71 -2.56 -25.83
N LEU A 32 -6.61 -2.01 -25.01
CA LEU A 32 -7.27 -2.78 -23.94
C LEU A 32 -8.31 -3.72 -24.54
N ALA A 33 -8.44 -4.91 -23.97
CA ALA A 33 -9.48 -5.85 -24.37
C ALA A 33 -10.86 -5.40 -23.85
N ASP A 34 -11.94 -5.85 -24.51
CA ASP A 34 -13.31 -5.45 -24.16
C ASP A 34 -13.71 -5.80 -22.71
N ASP A 35 -13.15 -6.87 -22.16
CA ASP A 35 -13.35 -7.32 -20.78
C ASP A 35 -12.49 -6.55 -19.75
N GLU A 36 -11.54 -5.75 -20.22
CA GLU A 36 -10.69 -4.89 -19.39
C GLU A 36 -11.20 -3.44 -19.31
N VAL A 37 -12.20 -3.08 -20.11
CA VAL A 37 -12.78 -1.73 -20.17
C VAL A 37 -14.19 -1.68 -19.60
N LEU A 38 -14.52 -0.56 -18.96
CA LEU A 38 -15.88 -0.31 -18.50
C LEU A 38 -16.77 0.03 -19.69
N GLN A 39 -17.86 -0.70 -19.84
CA GLN A 39 -18.87 -0.43 -20.87
C GLN A 39 -19.47 0.98 -20.71
N PRO A 40 -19.91 1.65 -21.78
CA PRO A 40 -20.53 2.97 -21.67
C PRO A 40 -21.73 2.96 -20.72
N GLY A 41 -21.80 3.93 -19.81
CA GLY A 41 -22.87 4.06 -18.83
C GLY A 41 -22.39 4.40 -17.42
N ARG A 42 -23.32 4.32 -16.46
CA ARG A 42 -23.10 4.73 -15.07
C ARG A 42 -22.76 3.54 -14.19
N HIS A 43 -21.53 3.52 -13.70
CA HIS A 43 -21.00 2.46 -12.83
C HIS A 43 -21.00 2.91 -11.38
N LYS A 44 -21.58 2.09 -10.51
CA LYS A 44 -21.61 2.34 -9.06
C LYS A 44 -20.72 1.35 -8.35
N PHE A 45 -19.68 1.86 -7.71
CA PHE A 45 -18.75 1.10 -6.89
C PHE A 45 -18.95 1.45 -5.42
N LYS A 46 -18.79 0.44 -4.56
CA LYS A 46 -18.78 0.61 -3.11
C LYS A 46 -17.37 0.31 -2.60
N ARG A 47 -16.76 1.25 -1.86
CA ARG A 47 -15.48 1.00 -1.17
C ARG A 47 -15.65 -0.17 -0.21
N GLY A 48 -14.80 -1.19 -0.33
CA GLY A 48 -14.92 -2.44 0.43
C GLY A 48 -16.04 -3.38 -0.02
N GLY A 49 -16.77 -3.06 -1.10
CA GLY A 49 -17.88 -3.88 -1.59
C GLY A 49 -17.45 -5.28 -2.05
N PHE A 50 -16.22 -5.43 -2.56
CA PHE A 50 -15.65 -6.75 -2.86
C PHE A 50 -15.57 -7.63 -1.62
N LEU A 51 -14.98 -7.12 -0.54
CA LEU A 51 -14.85 -7.81 0.74
C LEU A 51 -16.24 -8.20 1.29
N THR A 52 -17.19 -7.26 1.29
CA THR A 52 -18.57 -7.55 1.71
C THR A 52 -19.28 -8.60 0.87
N ARG A 53 -19.03 -8.69 -0.45
CA ARG A 53 -19.68 -9.69 -1.33
C ARG A 53 -19.11 -11.10 -1.17
N HIS A 54 -17.91 -11.21 -0.62
CA HIS A 54 -17.24 -12.47 -0.40
C HIS A 54 -17.17 -12.86 1.09
N ASP A 55 -17.93 -12.16 1.95
CA ASP A 55 -17.90 -12.33 3.41
C ASP A 55 -16.49 -12.29 4.01
N LEU A 56 -15.62 -11.50 3.38
CA LEU A 56 -14.27 -11.24 3.85
C LEU A 56 -14.29 -9.94 4.66
N ASN A 57 -13.63 -9.95 5.81
CA ASN A 57 -13.26 -8.75 6.52
C ASN A 57 -11.89 -8.25 6.00
N PRO A 58 -11.56 -6.97 6.18
CA PRO A 58 -10.20 -6.49 5.92
C PRO A 58 -9.13 -7.27 6.69
N GLU A 59 -9.51 -7.87 7.82
CA GLU A 59 -8.69 -8.74 8.66
C GLU A 59 -8.47 -10.14 8.04
N ASP A 60 -9.41 -10.59 7.21
CA ASP A 60 -9.35 -11.88 6.48
C ASP A 60 -8.48 -11.78 5.22
N VAL A 61 -8.21 -10.56 4.75
CA VAL A 61 -7.18 -10.28 3.75
C VAL A 61 -5.83 -10.31 4.48
N THR A 62 -5.38 -11.54 4.71
CA THR A 62 -4.20 -11.91 5.51
C THR A 62 -3.08 -10.87 5.47
N VAL A 63 -2.92 -10.18 6.60
CA VAL A 63 -1.58 -9.90 7.12
C VAL A 63 -0.96 -11.27 7.36
N ASP A 64 0.28 -11.52 6.91
CA ASP A 64 1.00 -12.76 7.22
C ASP A 64 0.84 -13.06 8.72
N PRO A 65 0.38 -14.26 9.14
CA PRO A 65 0.14 -14.56 10.56
C PRO A 65 1.38 -14.36 11.44
N ASN A 66 2.58 -14.30 10.85
CA ASN A 66 3.82 -14.01 11.54
C ASN A 66 4.24 -12.54 11.51
N GLN A 67 3.43 -11.65 10.92
CA GLN A 67 3.71 -10.23 10.82
C GLN A 67 2.89 -9.43 11.83
N VAL A 68 3.58 -8.85 12.81
CA VAL A 68 2.99 -7.97 13.81
C VAL A 68 3.10 -6.51 13.36
N ARG A 69 2.01 -5.75 13.44
CA ARG A 69 2.03 -4.29 13.23
C ARG A 69 2.44 -3.59 14.51
N ILE A 70 3.59 -2.92 14.48
CA ILE A 70 4.02 -2.02 15.55
C ILE A 70 3.95 -0.56 15.07
N VAL A 71 3.64 0.35 15.99
CA VAL A 71 3.73 1.79 15.77
C VAL A 71 4.83 2.30 16.69
N ILE A 72 5.92 2.76 16.10
CA ILE A 72 7.09 3.29 16.80
C ILE A 72 7.41 4.67 16.24
N ASN A 73 7.95 5.55 17.08
CA ASN A 73 8.56 6.79 16.62
C ASN A 73 9.99 6.48 16.18
N LEU A 74 10.30 6.74 14.91
CA LEU A 74 11.65 6.66 14.37
C LEU A 74 12.19 8.08 14.17
N ASP A 75 13.49 8.25 14.37
CA ASP A 75 14.14 9.50 14.03
C ASP A 75 14.03 9.79 12.52
N LEU A 76 13.92 11.07 12.19
CA LEU A 76 13.63 11.53 10.84
C LEU A 76 14.73 11.15 9.85
N ASP A 77 15.99 11.20 10.28
CA ASP A 77 17.16 10.83 9.48
C ASP A 77 17.20 9.33 9.16
N VAL A 78 16.87 8.47 10.13
CA VAL A 78 16.76 7.02 9.93
C VAL A 78 15.69 6.70 8.90
N PHE A 79 14.50 7.30 9.03
CA PHE A 79 13.43 7.13 8.04
C PHE A 79 13.89 7.58 6.65
N ASN A 80 14.51 8.77 6.55
CA ASN A 80 14.96 9.33 5.29
C ASN A 80 16.02 8.45 4.61
N TYR A 81 16.96 7.90 5.38
CA TYR A 81 17.98 6.99 4.86
C TYR A 81 17.37 5.78 4.15
N PHE A 82 16.47 5.05 4.83
CA PHE A 82 15.83 3.85 4.23
C PHE A 82 14.86 4.22 3.10
N ASN A 83 14.16 5.34 3.21
CA ASN A 83 13.24 5.80 2.16
C ASN A 83 13.99 6.15 0.88
N GLN A 84 15.07 6.92 0.97
CA GLN A 84 15.91 7.29 -0.20
C GLN A 84 16.54 6.05 -0.83
N ARG A 85 17.06 5.12 -0.01
CA ARG A 85 17.63 3.87 -0.50
C ARG A 85 16.60 3.00 -1.24
N ALA A 86 15.36 2.95 -0.76
CA ALA A 86 14.28 2.22 -1.45
C ALA A 86 13.94 2.85 -2.82
N VAL A 87 13.87 4.19 -2.88
CA VAL A 87 13.65 4.90 -4.15
C VAL A 87 14.76 4.63 -5.17
N GLN A 88 16.01 4.60 -4.72
CA GLN A 88 17.17 4.38 -5.59
C GLN A 88 17.28 2.93 -6.10
N THR A 89 16.96 1.95 -5.25
CA THR A 89 17.14 0.53 -5.60
C THR A 89 15.96 -0.05 -6.35
N GLN A 90 14.73 0.45 -6.19
CA GLN A 90 13.47 -0.08 -6.75
C GLN A 90 13.17 -1.58 -6.49
N VAL A 91 14.08 -2.35 -5.90
CA VAL A 91 13.93 -3.78 -5.62
C VAL A 91 13.23 -4.01 -4.27
N GLU A 92 13.47 -3.18 -3.26
CA GLU A 92 12.97 -3.39 -1.90
C GLU A 92 12.38 -2.12 -1.29
N SER A 93 11.18 -2.25 -0.71
CA SER A 93 10.55 -1.18 0.08
C SER A 93 11.39 -0.83 1.31
N TYR A 94 11.28 0.41 1.83
CA TYR A 94 11.99 0.82 3.04
C TYR A 94 11.64 -0.06 4.25
N HIS A 95 10.38 -0.55 4.34
CA HIS A 95 9.93 -1.46 5.39
C HIS A 95 10.68 -2.79 5.36
N THR A 96 10.86 -3.39 4.17
CA THR A 96 11.64 -4.61 3.98
C THR A 96 13.08 -4.42 4.44
N GLN A 97 13.68 -3.28 4.12
CA GLN A 97 15.06 -2.95 4.50
C GLN A 97 15.23 -2.79 6.01
N ILE A 98 14.29 -2.12 6.68
CA ILE A 98 14.28 -1.98 8.15
C ILE A 98 14.18 -3.36 8.80
N ASN A 99 13.26 -4.22 8.35
CA ASN A 99 13.09 -5.56 8.92
C ASN A 99 14.35 -6.43 8.74
N ARG A 100 15.05 -6.31 7.61
CA ARG A 100 16.34 -6.99 7.41
C ARG A 100 17.39 -6.48 8.40
N ALA A 101 17.48 -5.17 8.62
CA ALA A 101 18.42 -4.59 9.57
C ALA A 101 18.16 -5.09 11.00
N LEU A 102 16.89 -5.13 11.42
CA LEU A 102 16.49 -5.65 12.74
C LEU A 102 16.87 -7.13 12.89
N ARG A 103 16.63 -7.97 11.87
CA ARG A 103 17.04 -9.38 11.90
C ARG A 103 18.56 -9.54 11.99
N ALA A 104 19.32 -8.73 11.28
CA ALA A 104 20.78 -8.78 11.35
C ALA A 104 21.31 -8.48 12.77
N VAL A 105 20.67 -7.54 13.48
CA VAL A 105 20.98 -7.27 14.90
C VAL A 105 20.65 -8.49 15.77
N MET A 106 19.45 -9.07 15.61
CA MET A 106 19.07 -10.28 16.34
C MET A 106 20.04 -11.45 16.11
N GLU A 107 20.45 -11.68 14.86
CA GLU A 107 21.41 -12.73 14.51
C GLU A 107 22.80 -12.49 15.10
N HIS A 108 23.23 -11.22 15.18
CA HIS A 108 24.50 -10.84 15.79
C HIS A 108 24.49 -11.07 17.30
N GLU A 109 23.42 -10.66 18.00
CA GLU A 109 23.27 -10.85 19.45
C GLU A 109 23.15 -12.33 19.84
N GLN A 110 22.50 -13.15 19.01
CA GLN A 110 22.41 -14.60 19.26
C GLN A 110 23.76 -15.32 19.12
N LYS A 111 24.66 -14.82 18.25
CA LYS A 111 25.99 -15.41 18.04
C LYS A 111 27.02 -14.94 19.08
N SER A 112 26.81 -13.76 19.65
CA SER A 112 27.66 -13.16 20.67
C SER A 112 26.78 -12.65 21.81
N PRO A 113 26.29 -13.55 22.68
CA PRO A 113 25.46 -13.12 23.79
C PRO A 113 26.23 -12.11 24.64
N PRO A 114 25.61 -11.02 25.10
CA PRO A 114 26.26 -10.07 25.98
C PRO A 114 26.79 -10.82 27.19
N LEU A 115 28.09 -10.63 27.49
CA LEU A 115 28.68 -11.09 28.74
C LEU A 115 27.87 -10.45 29.87
N HIS A 116 27.19 -11.28 30.66
CA HIS A 116 26.65 -10.86 31.94
C HIS A 116 27.85 -10.52 32.84
N ASP A 117 28.10 -9.23 33.03
CA ASP A 117 28.94 -8.76 34.13
C ASP A 117 28.10 -8.89 35.41
N ASP A 118 28.30 -9.99 36.14
CA ASP A 118 27.87 -10.18 37.54
C ASP A 118 28.80 -9.43 38.50
#